data_AF-A0A9X9AAN6-F1
#
_entry.id   AF-A0A9X9AAN6-F1
#
_cell.length_a   1.000
_cell.length_b   1.000
_cell.length_c   1.000
_cell.angle_alpha   90.00
_cell.angle_beta   90.00
_cell.angle_gamma   90.00
#
_symmetry.space_group_name_H-M   'P 1'
#
loop_
_entity.id
_entity.type
_entity.pdbx_description
1 polymer ?
#
loop_
_entity_poly.entity_id
_entity_poly.type
_entity_poly.pdbx_seq_one_letter_code
_entity_poly.pdbx_strand_id
1 'polypeptide(L)'
;MEAKKYQAFWRGAIILTIASFVTKVLSAFYRIPYQNIAGDIGFYIYQQIYPFYGFCLILATYGFPVIISKMVAERLERGKQKEAEEIICISFWFLLGIGFIGFFTL
;
A
#
# COMPACT_ATOMS: atom_id res chain seq x y z
N MET A 1 18.02 -25.93 -11.96
CA MET A 1 17.16 -24.72 -11.91
C MET A 1 16.51 -24.51 -10.54
N GLU A 2 16.16 -25.55 -9.77
CA GLU A 2 15.47 -25.39 -8.48
C GLU A 2 16.27 -24.70 -7.37
N ALA A 3 17.58 -24.97 -7.25
CA ALA A 3 18.43 -24.34 -6.23
C ALA A 3 18.50 -22.79 -6.34
N LYS A 4 18.44 -22.25 -7.57
CA LYS A 4 18.49 -20.79 -7.82
C LYS A 4 17.17 -20.10 -7.42
N LYS A 5 16.04 -20.79 -7.63
CA LYS A 5 14.70 -20.32 -7.21
C LYS A 5 14.56 -20.36 -5.68
N TYR A 6 15.11 -21.39 -5.04
CA TYR A 6 15.16 -21.50 -3.58
C TYR A 6 15.99 -20.36 -2.95
N GLN A 7 17.18 -20.07 -3.49
CA GLN A 7 17.98 -18.94 -3.01
C GLN A 7 17.29 -17.58 -3.22
N ALA A 8 16.61 -17.37 -4.36
CA ALA A 8 15.84 -16.17 -4.61
C ALA A 8 14.67 -16.01 -3.61
N PHE A 9 13.98 -17.12 -3.28
CA PHE A 9 12.91 -17.13 -2.27
C PHE A 9 13.44 -16.79 -0.88
N TRP A 10 14.52 -17.43 -0.43
CA TRP A 10 15.14 -17.13 0.87
C TRP A 10 15.65 -15.70 0.96
N ARG A 11 16.27 -15.18 -0.10
CA ARG A 11 16.73 -13.79 -0.14
C ARG A 11 15.56 -12.81 -0.04
N GLY A 12 14.45 -13.08 -0.73
CA GLY A 12 13.23 -12.29 -0.61
C GLY A 12 12.64 -12.34 0.80
N ALA A 13 12.57 -13.53 1.41
CA ALA A 13 12.06 -13.72 2.76
C ALA A 13 12.89 -12.94 3.80
N ILE A 14 14.23 -13.01 3.73
CA ILE A 14 15.12 -12.27 4.64
C ILE A 14 14.90 -10.76 4.51
N ILE A 15 14.79 -10.24 3.29
CA ILE A 15 14.54 -8.80 3.05
C ILE A 15 13.17 -8.39 3.63
N LEU A 16 12.12 -9.20 3.42
CA LEU A 16 10.79 -8.96 3.98
C LEU A 16 10.78 -8.97 5.51
N THR A 17 11.51 -9.90 6.13
CA THR A 17 11.64 -9.97 7.59
C THR A 17 12.32 -8.73 8.15
N ILE A 18 13.46 -8.33 7.57
CA ILE A 18 14.19 -7.12 7.99
C ILE A 18 13.32 -5.88 7.79
N ALA A 19 12.65 -5.75 6.64
CA ALA A 19 11.74 -4.63 6.37
C ALA A 19 10.58 -4.56 7.37
N SER A 20 9.99 -5.71 7.73
CA SER A 20 8.92 -5.81 8.72
C SER A 20 9.40 -5.42 10.12
N PHE A 21 10.62 -5.86 10.49
CA PHE A 21 11.23 -5.50 11.76
C PHE A 21 11.48 -3.99 11.86
N VAL A 22 12.09 -3.38 10.83
CA VAL A 22 12.33 -1.93 10.78
C VAL A 22 11.01 -1.15 10.85
N THR A 23 9.98 -1.59 10.12
CA THR A 23 8.66 -0.95 10.14
C THR A 23 8.04 -0.96 11.55
N LYS A 24 8.20 -2.06 12.29
CA LYS A 24 7.73 -2.16 13.69
C LYS A 24 8.51 -1.24 14.62
N VAL A 25 9.83 -1.16 14.47
CA VAL A 25 10.68 -0.24 15.26
C VAL A 25 10.27 1.21 15.00
N LEU A 26 10.09 1.60 13.73
CA LEU A 26 9.68 2.94 13.35
C LEU A 26 8.28 3.28 13.91
N SER A 27 7.36 2.32 13.87
CA SER A 27 6.02 2.47 14.45
C SER A 27 6.06 2.70 15.96
N ALA A 28 6.91 1.96 16.68
CA ALA A 28 7.08 2.13 18.12
C ALA A 28 7.71 3.49 18.46
N PHE A 29 8.71 3.90 17.67
CA PHE A 29 9.40 5.18 17.85
C PHE A 29 8.46 6.38 17.68
N TYR A 30 7.46 6.30 16.80
CA TYR A 30 6.44 7.35 16.67
C TYR A 30 5.34 7.26 17.75
N ARG A 31 4.88 6.05 18.10
CA ARG A 31 3.76 5.89 19.05
C ARG A 31 4.10 6.28 20.48
N ILE A 32 5.30 5.94 20.97
CA ILE A 32 5.72 6.23 22.36
C ILE A 32 5.71 7.73 22.69
N PRO A 33 6.38 8.61 21.91
CA PRO A 33 6.33 10.04 22.16
C PRO A 33 4.93 10.62 21.93
N TYR A 34 4.20 10.10 20.92
CA TYR A 34 2.83 10.55 20.67
C TYR A 34 1.90 10.27 21.87
N GLN A 35 1.98 9.09 22.48
CA GLN A 35 1.22 8.78 23.69
C GLN A 35 1.60 9.71 24.85
N ASN A 36 2.89 10.01 25.04
CA ASN A 36 3.35 10.92 26.10
C ASN A 36 2.88 12.37 25.90
N ILE A 37 2.68 12.82 24.65
CA ILE A 37 2.23 14.19 24.34
C ILE A 37 0.70 14.28 24.33
N ALA A 38 0.01 13.30 23.72
CA ALA A 38 -1.45 13.30 23.56
C ALA A 38 -2.22 12.82 24.80
N GLY A 39 -1.54 12.12 25.72
CA GLY A 39 -2.16 11.46 26.86
C GLY A 39 -2.97 10.21 26.46
N ASP A 40 -3.42 9.46 27.47
CA ASP A 40 -4.05 8.15 27.26
C ASP A 40 -5.37 8.23 26.48
N ILE A 41 -6.16 9.29 26.68
CA ILE A 41 -7.44 9.49 25.99
C ILE A 41 -7.21 9.81 24.50
N GLY A 42 -6.24 10.70 24.19
CA GLY A 42 -5.89 11.03 22.81
C GLY A 42 -5.31 9.84 22.05
N PHE A 43 -4.48 9.05 22.72
CA PHE A 43 -3.93 7.82 22.14
C PHE A 43 -4.99 6.74 21.89
N TYR A 44 -5.98 6.61 22.79
CA TYR A 44 -7.09 5.68 22.62
C TYR A 44 -7.93 5.99 21.38
N ILE A 45 -8.31 7.26 21.19
CA ILE A 45 -9.06 7.71 20.00
C ILE A 45 -8.24 7.47 18.72
N TYR A 46 -6.94 7.80 18.75
CA TYR A 46 -6.03 7.56 17.63
C TYR A 46 -5.99 6.07 17.24
N GLN A 47 -5.90 5.16 18.22
CA GLN A 47 -5.86 3.73 17.95
C GLN A 47 -7.12 3.19 17.29
N GLN A 48 -8.29 3.78 17.54
CA GLN A 48 -9.54 3.34 16.92
C GLN A 48 -9.62 3.72 15.44
N ILE A 49 -9.14 4.91 15.08
CA ILE A 49 -9.21 5.43 13.70
C ILE A 49 -8.04 4.91 12.85
N TYR A 50 -6.89 4.64 13.46
CA TYR A 50 -5.68 4.22 12.76
C TYR A 50 -5.86 2.99 11.85
N PRO A 51 -6.60 1.92 12.22
CA PRO A 51 -6.89 0.80 11.33
C PRO A 51 -7.65 1.22 10.06
N PHE A 52 -8.64 2.12 10.17
CA PHE A 52 -9.37 2.63 9.01
C PHE A 52 -8.47 3.45 8.09
N TYR A 53 -7.68 4.36 8.68
CA TYR A 53 -6.69 5.12 7.93
C TYR A 53 -5.67 4.22 7.23
N GLY A 54 -5.14 3.23 7.94
CA GLY A 54 -4.19 2.26 7.41
C GLY A 54 -4.78 1.43 6.27
N PHE A 55 -6.05 1.01 6.38
CA PHE A 55 -6.74 0.29 5.31
C PHE A 55 -6.86 1.15 4.04
N CYS A 56 -7.32 2.39 4.18
CA CYS A 56 -7.41 3.34 3.06
C CYS A 56 -6.03 3.59 2.43
N LEU A 57 -4.99 3.76 3.25
CA LEU A 57 -3.63 4.01 2.78
C LEU A 57 -3.05 2.81 2.03
N ILE A 58 -3.24 1.58 2.54
CA ILE A 58 -2.78 0.37 1.85
C ILE A 58 -3.50 0.22 0.51
N LEU A 59 -4.82 0.42 0.46
CA LEU A 59 -5.55 0.36 -0.80
C LEU A 59 -5.05 1.41 -1.81
N ALA A 60 -4.85 2.64 -1.35
CA ALA A 60 -4.39 3.75 -2.18
C ALA A 60 -2.95 3.54 -2.70
N THR A 61 -2.02 3.08 -1.87
CA THR A 61 -0.59 3.00 -2.22
C THR A 61 -0.20 1.65 -2.84
N TYR A 62 -0.75 0.55 -2.35
CA TYR A 62 -0.36 -0.80 -2.77
C TYR A 62 -1.48 -1.57 -3.46
N GLY A 63 -2.75 -1.36 -3.10
CA GLY A 63 -3.86 -2.12 -3.66
C GLY A 63 -4.09 -1.79 -5.14
N PHE A 64 -4.61 -0.58 -5.40
CA PHE A 64 -5.00 -0.17 -6.75
C PHE A 64 -3.80 -0.11 -7.73
N PRO A 65 -2.65 0.50 -7.40
CA PRO A 65 -1.57 0.66 -8.37
C PRO A 65 -0.96 -0.68 -8.81
N VAL A 66 -0.84 -1.65 -7.89
CA VAL A 66 -0.28 -2.97 -8.20
C VAL A 66 -1.22 -3.77 -9.10
N ILE A 67 -2.54 -3.72 -8.85
CA ILE A 67 -3.53 -4.39 -9.70
C ILE A 67 -3.53 -3.78 -11.10
N ILE A 68 -3.52 -2.45 -11.20
CA ILE A 68 -3.46 -1.73 -12.48
C ILE A 68 -2.18 -2.10 -13.23
N SER A 69 -1.02 -2.07 -12.55
CA SER A 69 0.27 -2.45 -13.16
C SER A 69 0.24 -3.87 -13.73
N LYS A 70 -0.38 -4.82 -13.01
CA LYS A 70 -0.55 -6.19 -13.50
C LYS A 70 -1.50 -6.26 -14.71
N MET A 71 -2.66 -5.59 -14.66
CA MET A 71 -3.61 -5.57 -15.77
C MET A 71 -3.01 -4.97 -17.05
N VAL A 72 -2.22 -3.91 -16.90
CA VAL A 72 -1.49 -3.27 -18.01
C VAL A 72 -0.46 -4.20 -18.60
N ALA A 73 0.34 -4.88 -17.76
CA ALA A 73 1.34 -5.84 -18.21
C ALA A 73 0.71 -6.99 -19.03
N GLU A 74 -0.40 -7.57 -18.56
CA GLU A 74 -1.11 -8.64 -19.27
C GLU A 74 -1.65 -8.21 -20.64
N ARG A 75 -2.06 -6.95 -20.80
CA ARG A 75 -2.53 -6.42 -22.10
C ARG A 75 -1.38 -6.10 -23.03
N LEU A 76 -0.27 -5.59 -22.49
CA LEU A 76 0.94 -5.30 -23.25
C LEU A 76 1.56 -6.58 -23.83
N GLU A 77 1.60 -7.68 -23.05
CA GLU A 77 2.07 -9.00 -23.51
C GLU A 77 1.24 -9.56 -24.68
N ARG A 78 -0.04 -9.21 -24.76
CA ARG A 78 -0.94 -9.59 -25.86
C ARG A 78 -0.84 -8.66 -27.08
N GLY A 79 0.10 -7.72 -27.09
CA GLY A 79 0.29 -6.74 -28.17
C GLY A 79 -0.78 -5.64 -28.24
N LYS A 80 -1.64 -5.53 -27.23
CA LYS A 80 -2.77 -4.59 -27.19
C LYS A 80 -2.38 -3.29 -26.49
N GLN A 81 -1.46 -2.52 -27.09
CA GLN A 81 -0.94 -1.28 -26.49
C GLN A 81 -2.03 -0.22 -26.24
N LYS A 82 -2.96 -0.03 -27.18
CA LYS A 82 -4.06 0.94 -27.02
C LYS A 82 -4.95 0.63 -25.82
N GLU A 83 -5.30 -0.65 -25.62
CA GLU A 83 -6.11 -1.07 -24.47
C GLU A 83 -5.36 -0.87 -23.15
N ALA A 84 -4.03 -1.02 -23.15
CA ALA A 84 -3.20 -0.79 -21.97
C ALA A 84 -3.18 0.71 -21.58
N GLU A 85 -3.08 1.61 -22.55
CA GLU A 85 -3.17 3.06 -22.32
C GLU A 85 -4.57 3.48 -21.83
N GLU A 86 -5.63 2.91 -22.42
CA GLU A 86 -7.00 3.15 -21.96
C GLU A 86 -7.20 2.71 -20.51
N ILE A 87 -6.70 1.53 -20.12
CA ILE A 87 -6.80 1.05 -18.73
C ILE A 87 -6.11 2.01 -17.77
N ILE A 88 -4.94 2.54 -18.11
CA ILE A 88 -4.23 3.51 -17.27
C ILE A 88 -5.05 4.80 -17.12
N CYS A 89 -5.53 5.37 -18.23
CA CYS A 89 -6.31 6.60 -18.22
C CYS A 89 -7.63 6.44 -17.46
N ILE A 90 -8.38 5.37 -17.71
CA ILE A 90 -9.64 5.08 -17.01
C ILE A 90 -9.37 4.91 -15.51
N SER A 91 -8.34 4.13 -15.15
CA SER A 91 -7.99 3.90 -13.75
C SER A 91 -7.55 5.19 -13.05
N PHE A 92 -6.82 6.06 -13.74
CA PHE A 92 -6.41 7.37 -13.23
C PHE A 92 -7.63 8.24 -12.93
N TRP A 93 -8.55 8.40 -13.89
CA TRP A 93 -9.78 9.18 -13.68
C TRP A 93 -10.67 8.59 -12.60
N PHE A 94 -10.77 7.26 -12.52
CA PHE A 94 -11.54 6.57 -11.50
C PHE A 94 -10.97 6.79 -10.09
N LEU A 95 -9.65 6.63 -9.93
CA LEU A 95 -8.95 6.90 -8.66
C LEU A 95 -9.08 8.36 -8.24
N LEU A 96 -8.95 9.29 -9.20
CA LEU A 96 -9.12 10.72 -8.95
C LEU A 96 -10.55 11.02 -8.51
N GLY A 97 -11.56 10.45 -9.17
CA GLY A 97 -12.96 10.57 -8.79
C GLY A 97 -13.25 10.05 -7.38
N ILE A 98 -12.76 8.85 -7.03
CA ILE A 98 -12.89 8.29 -5.68
C ILE A 98 -12.20 9.19 -4.65
N GLY A 99 -10.99 9.67 -4.94
CA GLY A 99 -10.27 10.57 -4.06
C GLY A 99 -11.03 11.88 -3.81
N PHE A 100 -11.65 12.44 -4.86
CA PHE A 100 -12.42 13.67 -4.77
C PHE A 100 -13.70 13.50 -3.94
N ILE A 101 -14.42 12.39 -4.13
CA ILE A 101 -15.60 12.04 -3.33
C ILE A 101 -15.20 11.83 -1.87
N GLY A 102 -14.10 11.12 -1.62
CA GLY A 102 -13.56 10.90 -0.29
C GLY A 102 -13.21 12.20 0.43
N PHE A 103 -12.56 13.14 -0.26
CA PHE A 103 -12.24 14.46 0.28
C PHE A 103 -13.47 15.32 0.59
N PHE A 104 -14.54 15.19 -0.20
CA PHE A 104 -15.75 15.98 0.03
C PHE A 104 -16.66 15.40 1.14
N THR A 105 -16.56 14.09 1.37
CA THR A 105 -17.40 13.38 2.35
C THR A 105 -16.84 13.43 3.78
N LEU A 106 -15.52 13.60 3.92
CA LEU A 106 -14.76 13.44 5.17
C LEU A 106 -14.18 14.78 5.63
#